data_AF-A0A9X0MGA9-F1
#
_entry.id   AF-A0A9X0MGA9-F1
#
_cell.length_a   1.000
_cell.length_b   1.000
_cell.length_c   1.000
_cell.angle_alpha   90.00
_cell.angle_beta   90.00
_cell.angle_gamma   90.00
#
_symmetry.space_group_name_H-M   'P 1'
#
loop_
_entity.id
_entity.type
_entity.pdbx_description
1 polymer ?
#
loop_
_entity_poly.entity_id
_entity_poly.type
_entity_poly.pdbx_seq_one_letter_code
_entity_poly.pdbx_strand_id
1 'polypeptide(L)'
;MFSEKKRKDLIPDNFLSAPALDPNLIGPTFPPIPSFTLPTGSTGPTGPTGDTGPTGPTATICIRTDPDNGCSVAEGSGTVASGFASHAEACNTQAIGDCSHAEGQFATASGTASHAEGFQTTASGFASHTEGSGTTADANFSHTEGINTIVDVLHPGSHIMGKNGTTRSSFSWHLANGLAVGPSLNSAVIEGVTGNLYLDGVVISPNAADYAEMFETIDGNLIDVGYFVTLYGEKIRKANANDDYILGVVSATPAMIADASDLRWHNLFVRDEWGRTQYHEVVVPEKKMAMEE
;
A
#
# COMPACT_ATOMS: atom_id res chain seq x y z
N MET A 1 28.49 47.23 2.44
CA MET A 1 29.80 46.63 2.08
C MET A 1 29.69 45.13 2.38
N PHE A 2 30.24 44.26 1.52
CA PHE A 2 29.87 42.85 1.23
C PHE A 2 28.75 42.76 0.16
N SER A 3 29.03 42.85 -1.16
CA SER A 3 29.85 42.04 -2.09
C SER A 3 28.96 41.15 -2.97
N GLU A 4 28.48 41.74 -4.07
CA GLU A 4 28.08 41.04 -5.28
C GLU A 4 29.25 40.19 -5.82
N LYS A 5 29.02 38.89 -6.02
CA LYS A 5 29.59 38.07 -7.13
C LYS A 5 29.32 36.59 -6.88
N LYS A 6 28.31 36.05 -7.55
CA LYS A 6 28.40 34.85 -8.42
C LYS A 6 27.00 34.53 -8.95
N ARG A 7 26.65 35.22 -10.04
CA ARG A 7 25.64 34.78 -11.00
C ARG A 7 26.38 34.53 -12.29
N LYS A 8 26.63 33.26 -12.60
CA LYS A 8 26.89 32.73 -13.95
C LYS A 8 26.79 31.21 -13.86
N ASP A 9 26.03 30.66 -14.79
CA ASP A 9 25.87 29.23 -15.11
C ASP A 9 24.62 28.53 -14.56
N LEU A 10 23.45 29.11 -14.81
CA LEU A 10 22.21 28.34 -14.86
C LEU A 10 21.52 28.60 -16.20
N ILE A 11 21.67 27.63 -17.11
CA ILE A 11 20.91 27.49 -18.35
C ILE A 11 19.51 26.99 -17.94
N PRO A 12 18.41 27.66 -18.33
CA PRO A 12 17.07 27.19 -18.03
C PRO A 12 16.53 26.43 -19.24
N ASP A 13 16.85 25.14 -19.35
CA ASP A 13 16.16 24.22 -20.27
C ASP A 13 16.49 22.78 -19.87
N ASN A 14 15.59 22.16 -19.11
CA ASN A 14 15.24 20.73 -19.23
C ASN A 14 14.12 20.38 -18.24
N PHE A 15 12.89 20.36 -18.76
CA PHE A 15 11.84 19.49 -18.25
C PHE A 15 12.35 18.04 -18.31
N LEU A 16 12.40 17.34 -17.17
CA LEU A 16 12.44 15.88 -17.11
C LEU A 16 11.59 15.41 -15.93
N SER A 17 10.43 14.87 -16.28
CA SER A 17 9.56 14.03 -15.46
C SER A 17 10.21 12.65 -15.27
N ALA A 18 10.18 12.12 -14.03
CA ALA A 18 10.40 10.73 -13.55
C ALA A 18 11.75 10.04 -13.90
N PRO A 19 12.41 9.36 -12.94
CA PRO A 19 11.91 8.15 -12.26
C PRO A 19 11.96 8.26 -10.72
N ALA A 20 10.94 7.93 -9.92
CA ALA A 20 10.34 6.61 -9.72
C ALA A 20 11.41 5.52 -9.51
N LEU A 21 11.88 5.37 -8.26
CA LEU A 21 12.51 4.16 -7.69
C LEU A 21 13.60 3.48 -8.55
N ASP A 22 14.86 3.60 -8.15
CA ASP A 22 15.94 2.75 -8.69
C ASP A 22 15.72 1.29 -8.23
N PRO A 23 15.42 0.34 -9.14
CA PRO A 23 15.25 -1.07 -8.76
C PRO A 23 16.56 -1.73 -8.30
N ASN A 24 17.71 -1.05 -8.40
CA ASN A 24 18.96 -1.54 -7.83
C ASN A 24 19.12 -1.25 -6.32
N LEU A 25 18.16 -0.54 -5.70
CA LEU A 25 18.27 -0.13 -4.29
C LEU A 25 17.31 -0.83 -3.33
N ILE A 26 16.50 -1.80 -3.79
CA ILE A 26 15.69 -2.66 -2.91
C ILE A 26 15.89 -4.13 -3.31
N GLY A 27 16.71 -4.80 -2.50
CA GLY A 27 16.81 -6.25 -2.43
C GLY A 27 18.04 -6.65 -1.60
N PRO A 28 17.94 -7.59 -0.65
CA PRO A 28 19.15 -8.20 -0.10
C PRO A 28 19.82 -8.99 -1.22
N THR A 29 21.02 -8.58 -1.63
CA THR A 29 21.90 -9.45 -2.43
C THR A 29 22.27 -10.64 -1.55
N PHE A 30 21.58 -11.78 -1.73
CA PHE A 30 22.02 -13.02 -1.12
C PHE A 30 23.45 -13.33 -1.57
N PRO A 31 24.37 -13.72 -0.66
CA PRO A 31 25.69 -14.16 -1.07
C PRO A 31 25.55 -15.41 -1.98
N PRO A 32 26.42 -15.58 -2.98
CA PRO A 32 26.37 -16.76 -3.85
C PRO A 32 26.50 -18.03 -3.02
N ILE A 33 25.56 -18.97 -3.25
CA ILE A 33 25.58 -20.30 -2.65
C ILE A 33 26.90 -20.98 -3.07
N PRO A 34 27.70 -21.53 -2.14
CA PRO A 34 28.88 -22.30 -2.52
C PRO A 34 28.49 -23.45 -3.44
N SER A 35 29.25 -23.66 -4.52
CA SER A 35 29.04 -24.82 -5.38
C SER A 35 29.24 -26.12 -4.60
N PHE A 36 28.25 -27.01 -4.62
CA PHE A 36 28.42 -28.36 -4.11
C PHE A 36 28.80 -29.29 -5.27
N THR A 37 29.94 -29.98 -5.13
CA THR A 37 30.39 -31.02 -6.06
C THR A 37 29.77 -32.35 -5.68
N LEU A 38 29.00 -32.95 -6.58
CA LEU A 38 28.66 -34.38 -6.50
C LEU A 38 29.90 -35.20 -6.90
N PRO A 39 30.18 -36.35 -6.25
CA PRO A 39 31.26 -37.23 -6.68
C PRO A 39 30.94 -37.77 -8.07
N THR A 40 31.74 -37.40 -9.07
CA THR A 40 31.68 -38.00 -10.40
C THR A 40 32.39 -39.36 -10.37
N GLY A 41 31.61 -40.43 -10.46
CA GLY A 41 32.13 -41.74 -10.85
C GLY A 41 32.48 -41.75 -12.35
N SER A 42 33.40 -42.61 -12.75
CA SER A 42 33.91 -42.70 -14.12
C SER A 42 32.78 -42.84 -15.15
N THR A 43 32.62 -41.86 -16.03
CA THR A 43 31.81 -41.97 -17.24
C THR A 43 32.52 -42.88 -18.25
N GLY A 44 31.81 -43.92 -18.71
CA GLY A 44 32.27 -44.81 -19.77
C GLY A 44 32.25 -44.14 -21.15
N PRO A 45 32.93 -44.72 -22.16
CA PRO A 45 33.04 -44.17 -23.51
C PRO A 45 31.66 -44.07 -24.17
N THR A 46 31.33 -42.90 -24.73
CA THR A 46 30.08 -42.64 -25.44
C THR A 46 29.98 -43.49 -26.72
N GLY A 47 29.10 -44.49 -26.70
CA GLY A 47 28.62 -45.21 -27.88
C GLY A 47 27.35 -44.56 -28.46
N PRO A 48 26.96 -44.90 -29.71
CA PRO A 48 25.77 -44.36 -30.36
C PRO A 48 24.52 -44.67 -29.51
N THR A 49 23.64 -43.67 -29.37
CA THR A 49 22.43 -43.69 -28.55
C THR A 49 21.59 -44.94 -28.85
N GLY A 50 21.57 -45.90 -27.92
CA GLY A 50 20.61 -47.00 -27.95
C GLY A 50 19.21 -46.48 -27.65
N ASP A 51 18.18 -47.25 -28.05
CA ASP A 51 16.77 -46.95 -27.77
C ASP A 51 16.62 -46.55 -26.31
N THR A 52 16.14 -45.33 -26.05
CA THR A 52 15.83 -44.90 -24.69
C THR A 52 14.88 -45.92 -24.10
N GLY A 53 15.28 -46.55 -22.99
CA GLY A 53 14.36 -47.36 -22.18
C GLY A 53 13.09 -46.57 -21.86
N PRO A 54 11.99 -47.24 -21.47
CA PRO A 54 10.72 -46.58 -21.22
C PRO A 54 10.95 -45.35 -20.35
N THR A 55 10.52 -44.18 -20.82
CA THR A 55 10.55 -42.95 -20.04
C THR A 55 9.89 -43.27 -18.70
N GLY A 56 10.67 -43.21 -17.61
CA GLY A 56 10.12 -43.34 -16.26
C GLY A 56 8.98 -42.35 -16.10
N PRO A 57 7.96 -42.63 -15.26
CA PRO A 57 6.79 -41.78 -15.11
C PRO A 57 7.25 -40.33 -14.97
N THR A 58 6.79 -39.48 -15.88
CA THR A 58 7.12 -38.05 -15.94
C THR A 58 7.04 -37.50 -14.53
N ALA A 59 8.18 -37.03 -14.01
CA ALA A 59 8.23 -36.40 -12.70
C ALA A 59 7.20 -35.29 -12.69
N THR A 60 6.10 -35.51 -11.96
CA THR A 60 5.08 -34.50 -11.75
C THR A 60 5.76 -33.37 -10.98
N ILE A 61 5.61 -32.13 -11.46
CA ILE A 61 6.41 -30.94 -11.16
C ILE A 61 6.11 -30.39 -9.74
N CYS A 62 6.18 -31.20 -8.69
CA CYS A 62 6.14 -30.72 -7.30
C CYS A 62 6.56 -31.76 -6.26
N ILE A 63 7.06 -31.28 -5.10
CA ILE A 63 7.36 -32.09 -3.93
C ILE A 63 6.03 -32.62 -3.38
N ARG A 64 5.76 -33.93 -3.54
CA ARG A 64 4.57 -34.59 -2.98
C ARG A 64 4.90 -35.15 -1.61
N THR A 65 4.39 -34.49 -0.56
CA THR A 65 4.28 -35.09 0.77
C THR A 65 2.92 -35.75 1.00
N ASP A 66 1.88 -35.33 0.26
CA ASP A 66 0.52 -35.90 0.29
C ASP A 66 -0.03 -36.18 -1.14
N PRO A 67 -0.46 -37.41 -1.46
CA PRO A 67 -1.06 -37.76 -2.75
C PRO A 67 -2.47 -37.19 -2.99
N ASP A 68 -3.20 -36.77 -1.95
CA ASP A 68 -4.59 -36.32 -2.08
C ASP A 68 -4.70 -34.80 -2.36
N ASN A 69 -3.77 -33.99 -1.85
CA ASN A 69 -3.82 -32.52 -1.98
C ASN A 69 -2.72 -31.88 -2.82
N GLY A 70 -1.78 -32.65 -3.40
CA GLY A 70 -0.88 -32.21 -4.48
C GLY A 70 0.00 -30.98 -4.19
N CYS A 71 1.32 -31.18 -4.15
CA CYS A 71 2.33 -30.11 -4.10
C CYS A 71 2.41 -29.30 -2.79
N SER A 72 1.87 -29.80 -1.67
CA SER A 72 1.99 -29.13 -0.37
C SER A 72 3.21 -29.58 0.44
N VAL A 73 3.70 -28.68 1.31
CA VAL A 73 4.83 -28.92 2.22
C VAL A 73 4.46 -28.48 3.64
N ALA A 74 4.59 -29.39 4.60
CA ALA A 74 4.47 -29.10 6.03
C ALA A 74 5.77 -29.46 6.77
N GLU A 75 6.45 -28.47 7.32
CA GLU A 75 7.72 -28.63 8.06
C GLU A 75 7.55 -28.20 9.52
N GLY A 76 8.28 -28.83 10.44
CA GLY A 76 8.21 -28.51 11.87
C GLY A 76 7.17 -29.30 12.66
N SER A 77 6.70 -28.74 13.78
CA SER A 77 5.90 -29.45 14.78
C SER A 77 4.46 -28.97 14.81
N GLY A 78 3.51 -29.87 14.54
CA GLY A 78 2.08 -29.56 14.51
C GLY A 78 1.64 -28.71 13.33
N THR A 79 2.44 -28.65 12.26
CA THR A 79 2.12 -27.89 11.05
C THR A 79 1.20 -28.67 10.12
N VAL A 80 0.35 -27.95 9.37
CA VAL A 80 -0.61 -28.53 8.42
C VAL A 80 -0.58 -27.72 7.13
N ALA A 81 -0.29 -28.37 6.00
CA ALA A 81 -0.37 -27.78 4.68
C ALA A 81 -1.38 -28.58 3.82
N SER A 82 -2.63 -28.11 3.79
CA SER A 82 -3.75 -28.81 3.14
C SER A 82 -4.23 -28.19 1.84
N GLY A 83 -3.84 -26.97 1.51
CA GLY A 83 -4.15 -26.36 0.22
C GLY A 83 -3.29 -26.93 -0.91
N PHE A 84 -3.81 -26.92 -2.14
CA PHE A 84 -2.99 -27.25 -3.31
C PHE A 84 -1.81 -26.28 -3.40
N ALA A 85 -0.59 -26.81 -3.53
CA ALA A 85 0.63 -25.99 -3.56
C ALA A 85 0.85 -25.08 -2.32
N SER A 86 0.35 -25.46 -1.13
CA SER A 86 0.53 -24.69 0.10
C SER A 86 1.79 -25.05 0.88
N HIS A 87 2.29 -24.13 1.72
CA HIS A 87 3.47 -24.32 2.56
C HIS A 87 3.22 -23.88 4.02
N ALA A 88 3.46 -24.78 4.97
CA ALA A 88 3.40 -24.48 6.40
C ALA A 88 4.72 -24.87 7.09
N GLU A 89 5.34 -23.96 7.82
CA GLU A 89 6.58 -24.24 8.56
C GLU A 89 6.56 -23.78 10.02
N ALA A 90 7.56 -24.22 10.81
CA ALA A 90 7.73 -23.95 12.23
C ALA A 90 6.74 -24.67 13.19
N CYS A 91 5.89 -23.96 13.96
CA CYS A 91 5.19 -24.53 15.12
C CYS A 91 3.68 -24.25 15.13
N ASN A 92 2.85 -25.30 14.97
CA ASN A 92 1.39 -25.19 14.97
C ASN A 92 0.83 -24.22 13.91
N THR A 93 1.45 -24.16 12.74
CA THR A 93 1.02 -23.31 11.61
C THR A 93 0.12 -24.09 10.65
N GLN A 94 -0.78 -23.39 9.96
CA GLN A 94 -1.77 -24.02 9.07
C GLN A 94 -1.88 -23.24 7.75
N ALA A 95 -1.44 -23.83 6.64
CA ALA A 95 -1.61 -23.32 5.29
C ALA A 95 -2.72 -24.11 4.57
N ILE A 96 -3.95 -23.61 4.71
CA ILE A 96 -5.19 -24.32 4.33
C ILE A 96 -5.65 -23.95 2.92
N GLY A 97 -5.50 -22.69 2.52
CA GLY A 97 -5.90 -22.23 1.19
C GLY A 97 -4.94 -22.69 0.09
N ASP A 98 -5.45 -22.81 -1.13
CA ASP A 98 -4.60 -23.10 -2.29
C ASP A 98 -3.55 -22.00 -2.48
N CYS A 99 -2.32 -22.39 -2.77
CA CYS A 99 -1.15 -21.50 -2.89
C CYS A 99 -0.90 -20.64 -1.63
N SER A 100 -1.35 -21.06 -0.44
CA SER A 100 -1.15 -20.29 0.80
C SER A 100 0.16 -20.62 1.50
N HIS A 101 0.66 -19.69 2.32
CA HIS A 101 1.87 -19.84 3.14
C HIS A 101 1.61 -19.48 4.60
N ALA A 102 2.04 -20.31 5.54
CA ALA A 102 1.95 -20.03 6.97
C ALA A 102 3.27 -20.33 7.71
N GLU A 103 3.83 -19.35 8.41
CA GLU A 103 5.09 -19.48 9.16
C GLU A 103 5.05 -18.85 10.56
N GLY A 104 5.97 -19.27 11.44
CA GLY A 104 6.03 -18.80 12.82
C GLY A 104 5.32 -19.72 13.82
N GLN A 105 4.45 -19.17 14.67
CA GLN A 105 3.77 -19.93 15.72
C GLN A 105 2.28 -19.61 15.77
N PHE A 106 1.42 -20.63 15.61
CA PHE A 106 -0.05 -20.47 15.54
C PHE A 106 -0.54 -19.55 14.41
N ALA A 107 0.22 -19.44 13.30
CA ALA A 107 -0.21 -18.72 12.10
C ALA A 107 -1.15 -19.58 11.24
N THR A 108 -2.21 -18.98 10.71
CA THR A 108 -3.19 -19.67 9.84
C THR A 108 -3.44 -18.89 8.56
N ALA A 109 -3.11 -19.46 7.41
CA ALA A 109 -3.39 -18.91 6.09
C ALA A 109 -4.48 -19.75 5.39
N SER A 110 -5.74 -19.34 5.52
CA SER A 110 -6.91 -20.08 5.05
C SER A 110 -7.52 -19.57 3.74
N GLY A 111 -7.23 -18.32 3.36
CA GLY A 111 -7.58 -17.79 2.06
C GLY A 111 -6.73 -18.38 0.92
N THR A 112 -7.31 -18.51 -0.27
CA THR A 112 -6.52 -18.81 -1.48
C THR A 112 -5.48 -17.72 -1.72
N ALA A 113 -4.25 -18.11 -2.00
CA ALA A 113 -3.07 -17.25 -2.17
C ALA A 113 -2.78 -16.35 -0.96
N SER A 114 -3.23 -16.72 0.25
CA SER A 114 -2.99 -15.93 1.46
C SER A 114 -1.66 -16.25 2.14
N HIS A 115 -1.16 -15.29 2.93
CA HIS A 115 0.09 -15.41 3.68
C HIS A 115 -0.13 -15.03 5.15
N ALA A 116 0.30 -15.87 6.08
CA ALA A 116 0.27 -15.57 7.51
C ALA A 116 1.62 -15.85 8.17
N GLU A 117 2.22 -14.85 8.79
CA GLU A 117 3.48 -14.99 9.53
C GLU A 117 3.40 -14.41 10.95
N GLY A 118 4.30 -14.83 11.84
CA GLY A 118 4.39 -14.33 13.22
C GLY A 118 3.69 -15.20 14.27
N PHE A 119 3.09 -14.57 15.29
CA PHE A 119 2.49 -15.25 16.45
C PHE A 119 0.97 -15.05 16.50
N GLN A 120 0.19 -16.14 16.44
CA GLN A 120 -1.28 -16.10 16.45
C GLN A 120 -1.87 -15.19 15.38
N THR A 121 -1.44 -15.34 14.13
CA THR A 121 -1.92 -14.53 13.02
C THR A 121 -2.87 -15.33 12.13
N THR A 122 -3.83 -14.67 11.47
CA THR A 122 -4.82 -15.32 10.59
C THR A 122 -5.08 -14.54 9.31
N ALA A 123 -4.83 -15.14 8.14
CA ALA A 123 -5.14 -14.58 6.82
C ALA A 123 -6.25 -15.39 6.14
N SER A 124 -7.50 -14.91 6.24
CA SER A 124 -8.70 -15.60 5.77
C SER A 124 -9.17 -15.15 4.38
N GLY A 125 -8.87 -13.92 3.98
CA GLY A 125 -9.28 -13.36 2.70
C GLY A 125 -8.50 -13.92 1.49
N PHE A 126 -9.11 -13.87 0.31
CA PHE A 126 -8.39 -14.15 -0.94
C PHE A 126 -7.24 -13.16 -1.12
N ALA A 127 -6.03 -13.68 -1.36
CA ALA A 127 -4.81 -12.90 -1.51
C ALA A 127 -4.59 -11.91 -0.36
N SER A 128 -4.94 -12.29 0.88
CA SER A 128 -4.68 -11.48 2.07
C SER A 128 -3.32 -11.81 2.70
N HIS A 129 -2.74 -10.83 3.38
CA HIS A 129 -1.49 -10.95 4.11
C HIS A 129 -1.70 -10.55 5.57
N THR A 130 -1.12 -11.31 6.51
CA THR A 130 -1.04 -10.90 7.91
C THR A 130 0.34 -11.20 8.51
N GLU A 131 0.86 -10.28 9.31
CA GLU A 131 2.13 -10.44 10.05
C GLU A 131 2.03 -9.87 11.48
N GLY A 132 3.02 -10.16 12.33
CA GLY A 132 3.10 -9.64 13.69
C GLY A 132 2.49 -10.55 14.77
N SER A 133 1.67 -10.00 15.66
CA SER A 133 1.12 -10.72 16.82
C SER A 133 -0.38 -10.52 17.03
N GLY A 134 -1.16 -11.60 16.97
CA GLY A 134 -2.61 -11.52 17.18
C GLY A 134 -3.35 -10.79 16.04
N THR A 135 -2.78 -10.75 14.84
CA THR A 135 -3.30 -10.00 13.70
C THR A 135 -4.25 -10.85 12.84
N THR A 136 -5.24 -10.22 12.21
CA THR A 136 -6.24 -10.92 11.39
C THR A 136 -6.61 -10.16 10.12
N ALA A 137 -6.39 -10.78 8.96
CA ALA A 137 -6.71 -10.24 7.64
C ALA A 137 -7.89 -11.02 7.00
N ASP A 138 -9.13 -10.65 7.37
CA ASP A 138 -10.33 -11.42 6.98
C ASP A 138 -10.89 -11.06 5.60
N ALA A 139 -10.59 -9.87 5.07
CA ALA A 139 -11.11 -9.44 3.77
C ALA A 139 -10.17 -9.78 2.61
N ASN A 140 -10.73 -9.86 1.40
CA ASN A 140 -9.95 -10.04 0.18
C ASN A 140 -8.98 -8.87 -0.04
N PHE A 141 -7.77 -9.17 -0.52
CA PHE A 141 -6.72 -8.20 -0.85
C PHE A 141 -6.25 -7.36 0.36
N SER A 142 -6.51 -7.82 1.57
CA SER A 142 -6.21 -7.05 2.78
C SER A 142 -4.79 -7.30 3.30
N HIS A 143 -4.26 -6.33 4.03
CA HIS A 143 -2.98 -6.45 4.73
C HIS A 143 -3.10 -6.00 6.19
N THR A 144 -2.61 -6.83 7.12
CA THR A 144 -2.65 -6.56 8.56
C THR A 144 -1.29 -6.80 9.19
N GLU A 145 -0.77 -5.81 9.92
CA GLU A 145 0.50 -5.94 10.66
C GLU A 145 0.42 -5.33 12.07
N GLY A 146 1.43 -5.60 12.90
CA GLY A 146 1.54 -5.06 14.26
C GLY A 146 0.98 -5.99 15.34
N ILE A 147 0.20 -5.46 16.29
CA ILE A 147 -0.29 -6.19 17.47
C ILE A 147 -1.81 -6.06 17.61
N ASN A 148 -2.54 -7.16 17.58
CA ASN A 148 -4.01 -7.19 17.73
C ASN A 148 -4.75 -6.26 16.75
N THR A 149 -4.32 -6.22 15.51
CA THR A 149 -4.95 -5.45 14.43
C THR A 149 -5.79 -6.35 13.54
N ILE A 150 -6.87 -5.81 12.98
CA ILE A 150 -7.86 -6.58 12.21
C ILE A 150 -8.28 -5.81 10.96
N VAL A 151 -8.16 -6.43 9.79
CA VAL A 151 -8.98 -6.06 8.63
C VAL A 151 -10.27 -6.86 8.67
N ASP A 152 -11.39 -6.17 8.93
CA ASP A 152 -12.73 -6.77 8.96
C ASP A 152 -13.12 -7.26 7.56
N VAL A 153 -13.81 -8.40 7.48
CA VAL A 153 -14.26 -9.05 6.24
C VAL A 153 -14.99 -8.12 5.27
N LEU A 154 -15.67 -7.08 5.78
CA LEU A 154 -16.40 -6.09 4.98
C LEU A 154 -15.51 -5.01 4.37
N HIS A 155 -14.22 -5.00 4.67
CA HIS A 155 -13.26 -3.97 4.25
C HIS A 155 -12.18 -4.52 3.29
N PRO A 156 -12.54 -5.02 2.10
CA PRO A 156 -11.56 -5.52 1.14
C PRO A 156 -10.58 -4.43 0.71
N GLY A 157 -9.36 -4.85 0.40
CA GLY A 157 -8.29 -3.96 -0.06
C GLY A 157 -7.75 -3.00 1.00
N SER A 158 -8.11 -3.18 2.27
CA SER A 158 -7.66 -2.30 3.35
C SER A 158 -6.37 -2.76 4.00
N HIS A 159 -5.62 -1.79 4.52
CA HIS A 159 -4.39 -1.95 5.27
C HIS A 159 -4.56 -1.44 6.70
N ILE A 160 -4.01 -2.15 7.68
CA ILE A 160 -3.93 -1.67 9.07
C ILE A 160 -2.63 -2.09 9.74
N MET A 161 -2.02 -1.16 10.47
CA MET A 161 -0.83 -1.39 11.30
C MET A 161 -1.00 -0.81 12.70
N GLY A 162 -0.06 -1.07 13.60
CA GLY A 162 -0.02 -0.48 14.95
C GLY A 162 -0.49 -1.44 16.02
N LYS A 163 -1.27 -0.97 17.00
CA LYS A 163 -1.69 -1.78 18.14
C LYS A 163 -3.19 -1.64 18.43
N ASN A 164 -3.87 -2.77 18.61
CA ASN A 164 -5.27 -2.89 19.02
C ASN A 164 -6.21 -2.05 18.14
N GLY A 165 -6.60 -2.54 16.97
CA GLY A 165 -7.51 -1.78 16.10
C GLY A 165 -8.16 -2.60 15.00
N THR A 166 -9.20 -2.05 14.42
CA THR A 166 -9.95 -2.65 13.32
C THR A 166 -10.18 -1.60 12.24
N THR A 167 -10.14 -2.04 10.99
CA THR A 167 -10.47 -1.17 9.84
C THR A 167 -11.91 -0.68 9.87
N ARG A 168 -12.18 0.45 9.23
CA ARG A 168 -13.48 1.15 9.25
C ARG A 168 -14.15 1.28 7.88
N SER A 169 -13.41 1.04 6.80
CA SER A 169 -13.90 1.13 5.43
C SER A 169 -13.04 0.28 4.48
N SER A 170 -13.58 -0.07 3.33
CA SER A 170 -12.85 -0.78 2.26
C SER A 170 -11.82 0.12 1.57
N PHE A 171 -10.80 -0.48 0.95
CA PHE A 171 -9.76 0.18 0.16
C PHE A 171 -9.07 1.35 0.86
N SER A 172 -8.81 1.22 2.16
CA SER A 172 -8.35 2.32 3.02
C SER A 172 -7.10 1.95 3.82
N TRP A 173 -6.43 2.95 4.39
CA TRP A 173 -5.25 2.77 5.22
C TRP A 173 -5.52 3.25 6.65
N HIS A 174 -5.09 2.46 7.64
CA HIS A 174 -5.33 2.74 9.05
C HIS A 174 -4.06 2.59 9.90
N LEU A 175 -3.89 3.51 10.85
CA LEU A 175 -2.96 3.38 11.97
C LEU A 175 -3.74 3.16 13.26
N ALA A 176 -3.61 1.97 13.86
CA ALA A 176 -4.23 1.62 15.13
C ALA A 176 -3.42 2.11 16.33
N ASN A 177 -4.11 2.57 17.36
CA ASN A 177 -3.51 2.96 18.65
C ASN A 177 -4.47 2.69 19.82
N GLY A 178 -5.14 1.54 19.82
CA GLY A 178 -6.06 1.16 20.88
C GLY A 178 -5.36 0.79 22.19
N LEU A 179 -6.00 1.13 23.31
CA LEU A 179 -5.50 0.82 24.64
C LEU A 179 -5.74 -0.64 25.04
N ALA A 180 -6.73 -1.32 24.46
CA ALA A 180 -7.09 -2.70 24.73
C ALA A 180 -7.68 -3.37 23.49
N VAL A 181 -7.69 -4.71 23.47
CA VAL A 181 -8.42 -5.51 22.47
C VAL A 181 -9.91 -5.24 22.67
N GLY A 182 -10.58 -4.67 21.66
CA GLY A 182 -11.95 -4.15 21.77
C GLY A 182 -12.27 -3.12 20.69
N PRO A 183 -13.38 -2.35 20.82
CA PRO A 183 -13.79 -1.39 19.79
C PRO A 183 -12.66 -0.42 19.45
N SER A 184 -12.37 -0.33 18.15
CA SER A 184 -11.11 0.21 17.62
C SER A 184 -10.89 1.69 17.92
N LEU A 185 -9.66 2.05 18.32
CA LEU A 185 -9.17 3.42 18.23
C LEU A 185 -8.06 3.45 17.16
N ASN A 186 -8.29 4.23 16.11
CA ASN A 186 -7.32 4.46 15.05
C ASN A 186 -6.82 5.90 15.17
N SER A 187 -5.52 6.11 15.25
CA SER A 187 -4.91 7.43 15.33
C SER A 187 -4.93 8.16 13.98
N ALA A 188 -4.91 7.42 12.88
CA ALA A 188 -5.04 7.98 11.53
C ALA A 188 -5.81 7.03 10.61
N VAL A 189 -6.62 7.59 9.71
CA VAL A 189 -7.33 6.86 8.66
C VAL A 189 -7.31 7.66 7.37
N ILE A 190 -6.85 7.05 6.28
CA ILE A 190 -7.07 7.54 4.91
C ILE A 190 -8.19 6.68 4.31
N GLU A 191 -9.38 7.25 4.18
CA GLU A 191 -10.54 6.54 3.65
C GLU A 191 -10.49 6.47 2.13
N GLY A 192 -10.50 5.27 1.56
CA GLY A 192 -10.39 5.07 0.11
C GLY A 192 -11.57 5.63 -0.69
N VAL A 193 -12.78 5.49 -0.16
CA VAL A 193 -14.02 5.86 -0.86
C VAL A 193 -14.10 7.36 -1.10
N THR A 194 -13.75 8.16 -0.09
CA THR A 194 -13.88 9.62 -0.13
C THR A 194 -12.55 10.31 -0.41
N GLY A 195 -11.43 9.68 -0.05
CA GLY A 195 -10.11 10.31 0.03
C GLY A 195 -9.91 11.14 1.30
N ASN A 196 -10.82 11.06 2.27
CA ASN A 196 -10.73 11.83 3.51
C ASN A 196 -9.61 11.31 4.41
N LEU A 197 -8.88 12.25 5.03
CA LEU A 197 -7.93 11.98 6.10
C LEU A 197 -8.57 12.29 7.46
N TYR A 198 -8.62 11.30 8.35
CA TYR A 198 -9.03 11.43 9.74
C TYR A 198 -7.80 11.31 10.65
N LEU A 199 -7.66 12.22 11.60
CA LEU A 199 -6.59 12.22 12.59
C LEU A 199 -7.20 12.35 13.99
N ASP A 200 -6.81 11.46 14.90
CA ASP A 200 -7.13 11.56 16.31
C ASP A 200 -5.92 12.16 17.06
N GLY A 201 -5.88 13.50 17.10
CA GLY A 201 -4.78 14.24 17.70
C GLY A 201 -4.58 15.63 17.08
N VAL A 202 -3.35 16.13 17.17
CA VAL A 202 -2.95 17.47 16.69
C VAL A 202 -1.93 17.33 15.57
N VAL A 203 -2.10 18.11 14.49
CA VAL A 203 -1.08 18.30 13.46
C VAL A 203 -0.17 19.46 13.88
N ILE A 204 1.14 19.20 14.00
CA ILE A 204 2.13 20.21 14.42
C ILE A 204 3.16 20.39 13.30
N SER A 205 3.19 21.58 12.69
CA SER A 205 4.10 21.94 11.59
C SER A 205 5.00 23.10 12.01
N PRO A 206 6.09 22.84 12.76
CA PRO A 206 6.85 23.90 13.46
C PRO A 206 7.59 24.87 12.53
N ASN A 207 7.84 24.47 11.28
CA ASN A 207 8.51 25.29 10.27
C ASN A 207 7.53 25.98 9.31
N ALA A 208 6.22 25.71 9.44
CA ALA A 208 5.23 26.34 8.59
C ALA A 208 4.82 27.71 9.15
N ALA A 209 4.49 28.64 8.26
CA ALA A 209 4.20 30.03 8.62
C ALA A 209 2.69 30.29 8.76
N ASP A 210 1.85 29.64 7.96
CA ASP A 210 0.47 30.07 7.74
C ASP A 210 -0.45 28.97 7.15
N TYR A 211 -1.72 29.32 6.96
CA TYR A 211 -2.71 28.56 6.19
C TYR A 211 -2.96 29.33 4.90
N ALA A 212 -2.87 28.66 3.75
CA ALA A 212 -2.96 29.30 2.44
C ALA A 212 -4.01 28.65 1.53
N GLU A 213 -4.35 29.36 0.47
CA GLU A 213 -5.24 28.93 -0.60
C GLU A 213 -4.62 29.36 -1.94
N MET A 214 -4.86 28.59 -2.99
CA MET A 214 -4.39 28.88 -4.34
C MET A 214 -5.27 29.94 -5.01
N PHE A 215 -4.65 30.95 -5.63
CA PHE A 215 -5.35 31.99 -6.40
C PHE A 215 -4.67 32.22 -7.75
N GLU A 216 -5.47 32.54 -8.76
CA GLU A 216 -4.95 32.99 -10.06
C GLU A 216 -4.60 34.48 -10.04
N THR A 217 -3.50 34.85 -10.69
CA THR A 217 -3.15 36.26 -10.89
C THR A 217 -3.94 36.86 -12.06
N ILE A 218 -4.23 38.16 -11.97
CA ILE A 218 -5.05 38.87 -12.98
C ILE A 218 -4.49 38.81 -14.41
N ASP A 219 -3.18 38.63 -14.55
CA ASP A 219 -2.44 38.70 -15.81
C ASP A 219 -1.66 37.41 -16.13
N GLY A 220 -1.77 36.38 -15.27
CA GLY A 220 -1.01 35.14 -15.39
C GLY A 220 0.48 35.26 -15.06
N ASN A 221 0.97 36.43 -14.66
CA ASN A 221 2.36 36.63 -14.25
C ASN A 221 2.54 36.23 -12.78
N LEU A 222 3.77 35.85 -12.42
CA LEU A 222 4.14 35.53 -11.05
C LEU A 222 4.18 36.77 -10.16
N ILE A 223 3.74 36.61 -8.92
CA ILE A 223 3.97 37.55 -7.83
C ILE A 223 4.95 36.87 -6.87
N ASP A 224 6.11 37.48 -6.64
CA ASP A 224 7.11 36.94 -5.71
C ASP A 224 6.54 36.81 -4.28
N VAL A 225 7.15 35.93 -3.50
CA VAL A 225 6.82 35.69 -2.10
C VAL A 225 6.97 36.96 -1.24
N GLY A 226 6.12 37.11 -0.23
CA GLY A 226 6.18 38.22 0.71
C GLY A 226 5.47 39.51 0.29
N TYR A 227 4.93 39.59 -0.94
CA TYR A 227 4.08 40.71 -1.35
C TYR A 227 2.67 40.58 -0.77
N PHE A 228 2.12 41.70 -0.28
CA PHE A 228 0.69 41.81 0.01
C PHE A 228 -0.13 41.77 -1.29
N VAL A 229 -1.23 41.02 -1.27
CA VAL A 229 -2.15 40.88 -2.39
C VAL A 229 -3.56 41.28 -2.01
N THR A 230 -4.33 41.70 -3.00
CA THR A 230 -5.77 41.99 -2.88
C THR A 230 -6.54 41.42 -4.06
N LEU A 231 -7.86 41.36 -3.95
CA LEU A 231 -8.76 40.85 -4.97
C LEU A 231 -9.01 41.88 -6.08
N TYR A 232 -9.16 41.38 -7.29
CA TYR A 232 -9.71 42.07 -8.44
C TYR A 232 -10.65 41.10 -9.17
N GLY A 233 -11.95 41.21 -8.88
CA GLY A 233 -12.89 40.14 -9.20
C GLY A 233 -12.55 38.87 -8.41
N GLU A 234 -12.42 37.74 -9.11
CA GLU A 234 -12.06 36.43 -8.55
C GLU A 234 -10.54 36.15 -8.55
N LYS A 235 -9.73 37.11 -9.02
CA LYS A 235 -8.28 36.96 -9.18
C LYS A 235 -7.50 37.87 -8.23
N ILE A 236 -6.21 37.62 -8.07
CA ILE A 236 -5.32 38.41 -7.21
C ILE A 236 -4.35 39.31 -7.99
N ARG A 237 -3.99 40.42 -7.36
CA ARG A 237 -2.87 41.29 -7.78
C ARG A 237 -2.11 41.81 -6.56
N LYS A 238 -0.92 42.38 -6.78
CA LYS A 238 -0.22 43.13 -5.73
C LYS A 238 -1.12 44.27 -5.21
N ALA A 239 -1.19 44.39 -3.89
CA ALA A 239 -1.88 45.49 -3.24
C ALA A 239 -1.07 46.79 -3.38
N ASN A 240 -1.76 47.92 -3.39
CA ASN A 240 -1.18 49.27 -3.46
C ASN A 240 -1.84 50.20 -2.42
N ALA A 241 -1.33 51.43 -2.31
CA ALA A 241 -1.74 52.37 -1.28
C ALA A 241 -3.21 52.85 -1.35
N ASN A 242 -3.90 52.61 -2.49
CA ASN A 242 -5.31 52.95 -2.65
C ASN A 242 -6.25 51.78 -2.29
N ASP A 243 -5.71 50.60 -1.99
CA ASP A 243 -6.52 49.45 -1.59
C ASP A 243 -6.88 49.56 -0.11
N ASP A 244 -8.16 49.43 0.19
CA ASP A 244 -8.72 49.44 1.55
C ASP A 244 -8.78 48.03 2.17
N TYR A 245 -8.61 46.99 1.34
CA TYR A 245 -8.61 45.60 1.74
C TYR A 245 -7.36 44.86 1.27
N ILE A 246 -6.77 44.09 2.19
CA ILE A 246 -5.66 43.17 1.94
C ILE A 246 -6.19 41.75 2.15
N LEU A 247 -6.10 40.92 1.12
CA LEU A 247 -6.51 39.52 1.16
C LEU A 247 -5.50 38.69 1.97
N GLY A 248 -4.21 38.91 1.71
CA GLY A 248 -3.14 38.14 2.33
C GLY A 248 -1.75 38.48 1.80
N VAL A 249 -0.81 37.56 1.99
CA VAL A 249 0.57 37.64 1.52
C VAL A 249 0.87 36.42 0.67
N VAL A 250 1.66 36.58 -0.39
CA VAL A 250 2.17 35.41 -1.15
C VAL A 250 3.07 34.57 -0.24
N SER A 251 2.58 33.41 0.18
CA SER A 251 3.28 32.51 1.10
C SER A 251 4.26 31.58 0.37
N ALA A 252 5.35 31.24 1.06
CA ALA A 252 6.34 30.27 0.62
C ALA A 252 6.29 28.96 1.43
N THR A 253 5.70 28.98 2.63
CA THR A 253 5.78 27.88 3.60
C THR A 253 4.45 27.65 4.34
N PRO A 254 3.34 27.43 3.64
CA PRO A 254 2.06 27.15 4.29
C PRO A 254 2.04 25.74 4.92
N ALA A 255 1.38 25.62 6.07
CA ALA A 255 1.14 24.35 6.76
C ALA A 255 0.06 23.51 6.05
N MET A 256 -0.92 24.20 5.48
CA MET A 256 -2.04 23.65 4.73
C MET A 256 -2.30 24.53 3.52
N ILE A 257 -2.55 23.92 2.37
CA ILE A 257 -2.92 24.62 1.14
C ILE A 257 -4.29 24.11 0.70
N ALA A 258 -5.26 25.02 0.65
CA ALA A 258 -6.58 24.77 0.09
C ALA A 258 -6.62 25.06 -1.42
N ASP A 259 -7.59 24.44 -2.08
CA ASP A 259 -7.83 24.52 -3.52
C ASP A 259 -6.65 24.12 -4.42
N ALA A 260 -5.70 23.36 -3.86
CA ALA A 260 -4.65 22.69 -4.60
C ALA A 260 -5.25 21.49 -5.35
N SER A 261 -5.38 21.60 -6.66
CA SER A 261 -5.93 20.55 -7.54
C SER A 261 -4.87 19.49 -7.92
N ASP A 262 -4.06 19.06 -6.95
CA ASP A 262 -2.85 18.26 -7.18
C ASP A 262 -3.14 16.80 -7.54
N LEU A 263 -4.17 16.21 -6.92
CA LEU A 263 -4.56 14.81 -7.14
C LEU A 263 -5.74 14.65 -8.11
N ARG A 264 -6.46 15.74 -8.41
CA ARG A 264 -7.66 15.73 -9.25
C ARG A 264 -7.77 17.06 -9.98
N TRP A 265 -8.08 17.02 -11.27
CA TRP A 265 -8.38 18.22 -12.04
C TRP A 265 -9.55 19.00 -11.41
N HIS A 266 -9.43 20.33 -11.29
CA HIS A 266 -10.36 21.19 -10.55
C HIS A 266 -11.84 20.98 -10.94
N ASN A 267 -12.09 20.73 -12.24
CA ASN A 267 -13.42 20.54 -12.83
C ASN A 267 -13.78 19.08 -13.11
N LEU A 268 -13.13 18.13 -12.44
CA LEU A 268 -13.42 16.70 -12.61
C LEU A 268 -14.88 16.35 -12.28
N PHE A 269 -15.49 17.03 -11.32
CA PHE A 269 -16.87 16.78 -10.89
C PHE A 269 -17.75 18.02 -11.07
N VAL A 270 -19.02 17.77 -11.39
CA VAL A 270 -20.05 18.82 -11.40
C VAL A 270 -20.31 19.28 -9.96
N ARG A 271 -20.26 20.58 -9.74
CA ARG A 271 -20.50 21.21 -8.43
C ARG A 271 -21.79 22.04 -8.45
N ASP A 272 -22.43 22.22 -7.30
CA ASP A 272 -23.56 23.14 -7.14
C ASP A 272 -23.08 24.59 -6.96
N GLU A 273 -24.03 25.52 -6.77
CA GLU A 273 -23.75 26.95 -6.54
C GLU A 273 -22.95 27.25 -5.26
N TRP A 274 -22.80 26.24 -4.37
CA TRP A 274 -22.02 26.32 -3.13
C TRP A 274 -20.68 25.56 -3.23
N GLY A 275 -20.30 25.08 -4.42
CA GLY A 275 -19.05 24.35 -4.65
C GLY A 275 -19.05 22.90 -4.19
N ARG A 276 -20.20 22.33 -3.81
CA ARG A 276 -20.30 20.92 -3.37
C ARG A 276 -20.44 19.99 -4.57
N THR A 277 -19.73 18.87 -4.56
CA THR A 277 -19.90 17.81 -5.57
C THR A 277 -21.34 17.33 -5.61
N GLN A 278 -21.93 17.30 -6.79
CA GLN A 278 -23.26 16.74 -7.02
C GLN A 278 -23.19 15.23 -7.23
N TYR A 279 -24.02 14.49 -6.50
CA TYR A 279 -24.13 13.03 -6.60
C TYR A 279 -25.49 12.66 -7.20
N HIS A 280 -25.51 11.59 -8.00
CA HIS A 280 -26.74 10.96 -8.47
C HIS A 280 -26.83 9.54 -7.92
N GLU A 281 -28.02 9.13 -7.48
CA GLU A 281 -28.22 7.76 -7.01
C GLU A 281 -28.17 6.79 -8.20
N VAL A 282 -27.35 5.75 -8.07
CA VAL A 282 -27.26 4.66 -9.04
C VAL A 282 -27.71 3.38 -8.36
N VAL A 283 -28.80 2.79 -8.86
CA VAL A 283 -29.25 1.47 -8.40
C VAL A 283 -28.37 0.42 -9.06
N VAL A 284 -27.49 -0.20 -8.28
CA VAL A 284 -26.70 -1.34 -8.73
C VAL A 284 -27.51 -2.62 -8.46
N PRO A 285 -27.90 -3.39 -9.48
CA PRO A 285 -28.69 -4.60 -9.29
C PRO A 285 -27.91 -5.64 -8.48
N GLU A 286 -28.62 -6.34 -7.59
CA GLU A 286 -28.06 -7.40 -6.76
C GLU A 286 -27.42 -8.50 -7.64
N LYS A 287 -26.14 -8.78 -7.41
CA LYS A 287 -25.43 -9.86 -8.10
C LYS A 287 -25.70 -11.16 -7.34
N LYS A 288 -26.74 -11.90 -7.74
CA LYS A 288 -26.98 -13.25 -7.21
C LYS A 288 -25.77 -14.14 -7.54
N MET A 289 -25.08 -14.63 -6.52
CA MET A 289 -24.14 -15.74 -6.70
C MET A 289 -24.96 -16.96 -7.12
N ALA A 290 -24.75 -17.44 -8.34
CA ALA A 290 -25.29 -18.73 -8.74
C ALA A 290 -24.61 -19.77 -7.84
N MET A 291 -25.40 -20.42 -6.98
CA MET A 291 -24.97 -21.69 -6.41
C MET A 291 -25.04 -22.69 -7.56
N GLU A 292 -23.89 -23.14 -8.05
CA GLU A 292 -23.82 -24.30 -8.94
C GLU A 292 -24.25 -25.51 -8.11
N GLU A 293 -25.36 -26.15 -8.53
CA GLU A 293 -25.86 -27.44 -8.02
C GLU A 293 -25.00 -28.61 -8.51
#